data_AF-A0A2E8K8S8-F1
#
_entry.id   AF-A0A2E8K8S8-F1
#
_cell.length_a   1.000
_cell.length_b   1.000
_cell.length_c   1.000
_cell.angle_alpha   90.00
_cell.angle_beta   90.00
_cell.angle_gamma   90.00
#
_symmetry.space_group_name_H-M   'P 1'
#
loop_
_entity.id
_entity.type
_entity.pdbx_description
1 polymer ?
#
loop_
_entity_poly.entity_id
_entity_poly.type
_entity_poly.pdbx_seq_one_letter_code
_entity_poly.pdbx_strand_id
1 'polypeptide(L)'
;MGEAPGLSAADEGPLWYRGLARGAEAPEQGHLEAVLEFYDVDRLVLGHTPGLGTVVPRFDGRVLVIDTGISDYYGAHIASLLIEGDDVFTVQAGRRLAVPKNSDDLISYFKSVSEFKSDLPALQQYIYALELPIEQTIPDAAVPDPSL
;
A
#
# COMPACT_ATOMS: atom_id res chain seq x y z
N MET A 1 -21.67 31.78 1.76
CA MET A 1 -21.29 30.50 1.12
C MET A 1 -19.77 30.49 1.10
N GLY A 2 -19.13 29.58 1.83
CA GLY A 2 -17.67 29.41 1.76
C GLY A 2 -17.32 28.67 0.47
N GLU A 3 -16.25 29.07 -0.20
CA GLU A 3 -15.73 28.34 -1.35
C GLU A 3 -15.42 26.89 -0.93
N ALA A 4 -15.75 25.94 -1.81
CA ALA A 4 -15.29 24.58 -1.64
C ALA A 4 -13.75 24.59 -1.63
N PRO A 5 -13.10 23.87 -0.70
CA PRO A 5 -11.65 23.85 -0.62
C PRO A 5 -11.06 23.43 -1.97
N GLY A 6 -10.00 24.12 -2.39
CA GLY A 6 -9.29 23.78 -3.64
C GLY A 6 -8.66 22.39 -3.57
N LEU A 7 -8.23 21.88 -4.73
CA LEU A 7 -7.63 20.54 -4.88
C LEU A 7 -6.46 20.24 -3.91
N SER A 8 -5.79 21.28 -3.40
CA SER A 8 -4.68 21.19 -2.45
C SER A 8 -5.09 21.16 -0.98
N ALA A 9 -6.36 21.35 -0.65
CA ALA A 9 -6.86 21.48 0.72
C ALA A 9 -8.15 20.66 0.98
N ALA A 10 -8.76 20.08 -0.06
CA ALA A 10 -9.90 19.19 0.10
C ALA A 10 -9.42 17.81 0.55
N ASP A 11 -10.02 17.26 1.60
CA ASP A 11 -9.69 15.93 2.15
C ASP A 11 -9.94 14.80 1.12
N GLU A 12 -10.94 14.98 0.26
CA GLU A 12 -11.26 14.08 -0.87
C GLU A 12 -10.53 14.49 -2.17
N GLY A 13 -9.64 15.48 -2.10
CA GLY A 13 -8.82 15.90 -3.22
C GLY A 13 -7.71 14.89 -3.53
N PRO A 14 -7.19 14.87 -4.77
CA PRO A 14 -6.19 13.89 -5.20
C PRO A 14 -4.88 13.93 -4.41
N LEU A 15 -4.61 15.02 -3.68
CA LEU A 15 -3.41 15.19 -2.86
C LEU A 15 -3.57 14.72 -1.41
N TRP A 16 -4.81 14.55 -0.93
CA TRP A 16 -5.11 14.23 0.48
C TRP A 16 -5.92 12.96 0.65
N TYR A 17 -6.57 12.48 -0.41
CA TYR A 17 -7.36 11.27 -0.36
C TYR A 17 -6.49 10.03 -0.08
N ARG A 18 -6.85 9.29 0.97
CA ARG A 18 -6.10 8.12 1.48
C ARG A 18 -6.91 6.83 1.44
N GLY A 19 -8.15 6.85 0.95
CA GLY A 19 -9.06 5.70 0.95
C GLY A 19 -8.43 4.47 0.30
N LEU A 20 -7.94 4.61 -0.95
CA LEU A 20 -7.26 3.52 -1.66
C LEU A 20 -5.93 3.06 -1.02
N ALA A 21 -5.30 3.89 -0.19
CA ALA A 21 -4.06 3.52 0.50
C ALA A 21 -4.32 2.85 1.86
N ARG A 22 -5.40 3.23 2.58
CA ARG A 22 -5.69 2.78 3.95
C ARG A 22 -7.02 2.09 4.14
N GLY A 23 -8.12 2.58 3.57
CA GLY A 23 -9.47 2.07 3.77
C GLY A 23 -9.61 0.57 3.47
N ALA A 24 -10.68 -0.07 3.94
CA ALA A 24 -11.00 -1.43 3.52
C ALA A 24 -11.21 -1.46 2.00
N GLU A 25 -10.78 -2.53 1.34
CA GLU A 25 -10.87 -2.66 -0.11
C GLU A 25 -12.33 -2.72 -0.61
N ALA A 26 -13.19 -3.46 0.06
CA ALA A 26 -14.59 -3.64 -0.36
C ALA A 26 -15.37 -2.33 -0.61
N PRO A 27 -15.39 -1.33 0.29
CA PRO A 27 -16.09 -0.07 0.05
C PRO A 27 -15.40 0.82 -1.01
N GLU A 28 -14.08 0.71 -1.18
CA GLU A 28 -13.31 1.55 -2.10
C GLU A 28 -13.21 0.96 -3.51
N GLN A 29 -13.59 -0.31 -3.70
CA GLN A 29 -13.48 -1.02 -4.97
C GLN A 29 -14.20 -0.30 -6.11
N GLY A 30 -15.43 0.19 -5.88
CA GLY A 30 -16.18 0.93 -6.89
C GLY A 30 -15.52 2.26 -7.28
N HIS A 31 -14.87 2.93 -6.32
CA HIS A 31 -14.10 4.14 -6.60
C HIS A 31 -12.85 3.83 -7.43
N LEU A 32 -12.12 2.78 -7.07
CA LEU A 32 -10.95 2.33 -7.83
C LEU A 32 -11.31 2.01 -9.29
N GLU A 33 -12.37 1.24 -9.51
CA GLU A 33 -12.83 0.85 -10.85
C GLU A 33 -13.15 2.08 -11.71
N ALA A 34 -13.88 3.04 -11.16
CA ALA A 34 -14.20 4.29 -11.87
C ALA A 34 -12.95 5.09 -12.26
N VAL A 35 -11.92 5.13 -11.39
CA VAL A 35 -10.67 5.84 -11.67
C VAL A 35 -9.87 5.13 -12.76
N LEU A 36 -9.70 3.80 -12.68
CA LEU A 36 -8.96 3.04 -13.68
C LEU A 36 -9.62 3.13 -15.06
N GLU A 37 -10.96 3.01 -15.11
CA GLU A 37 -11.72 3.14 -16.35
C GLU A 37 -11.60 4.55 -16.96
N PHE A 38 -11.72 5.59 -16.12
CA PHE A 38 -11.65 6.97 -16.60
C PHE A 38 -10.30 7.32 -17.23
N TYR A 39 -9.20 6.86 -16.63
CA TYR A 39 -7.84 7.13 -17.12
C TYR A 39 -7.32 6.08 -18.10
N ASP A 40 -8.05 5.00 -18.34
CA ASP A 40 -7.63 3.86 -19.18
C ASP A 40 -6.27 3.30 -18.75
N VAL A 41 -6.14 2.99 -17.46
CA VAL A 41 -4.90 2.46 -16.85
C VAL A 41 -5.16 1.18 -16.07
N ASP A 42 -4.17 0.30 -16.02
CA ASP A 42 -4.28 -0.97 -15.29
C ASP A 42 -4.06 -0.82 -13.77
N ARG A 43 -3.36 0.25 -13.36
CA ARG A 43 -2.93 0.40 -11.97
C ARG A 43 -2.68 1.84 -11.52
N LEU A 44 -2.77 2.05 -10.22
CA LEU A 44 -2.42 3.30 -9.53
C LEU A 44 -1.21 3.11 -8.64
N VAL A 45 -0.32 4.11 -8.63
CA VAL A 45 0.83 4.18 -7.73
C VAL A 45 0.61 5.37 -6.79
N LEU A 46 0.54 5.09 -5.49
CA LEU A 46 0.15 6.07 -4.47
C LEU A 46 1.27 6.30 -3.46
N GLY A 47 1.45 7.57 -3.08
CA GLY A 47 2.32 7.99 -1.99
C GLY A 47 1.53 8.58 -0.82
N HIS A 48 2.14 9.54 -0.12
CA HIS A 48 1.53 10.39 0.93
C HIS A 48 1.09 9.66 2.22
N THR A 49 0.94 8.34 2.16
CA THR A 49 0.50 7.47 3.24
C THR A 49 1.59 6.47 3.57
N PRO A 50 2.44 6.79 4.58
CA PRO A 50 3.43 5.86 5.09
C PRO A 50 2.77 4.53 5.43
N GLY A 51 3.29 3.47 4.81
CA GLY A 51 2.83 2.10 4.98
C GLY A 51 3.78 1.28 5.85
N LEU A 52 4.02 0.04 5.44
CA LEU A 52 4.70 -0.99 6.24
C LEU A 52 6.24 -0.95 6.14
N GLY A 53 6.81 0.16 5.67
CA GLY A 53 8.26 0.25 5.40
C GLY A 53 8.72 -0.49 4.14
N THR A 54 7.79 -0.96 3.32
CA THR A 54 8.01 -1.57 2.00
C THR A 54 6.87 -1.19 1.05
N VAL A 55 6.97 -1.54 -0.23
CA VAL A 55 5.87 -1.34 -1.18
C VAL A 55 4.73 -2.29 -0.82
N VAL A 56 3.53 -1.74 -0.67
CA VAL A 56 2.32 -2.47 -0.29
C VAL A 56 1.39 -2.57 -1.50
N PRO A 57 1.27 -3.74 -2.14
CA PRO A 57 0.24 -3.97 -3.13
C PRO A 57 -1.12 -4.15 -2.45
N ARG A 58 -2.14 -3.60 -3.09
CA ARG A 58 -3.54 -3.60 -2.66
C ARG A 58 -4.44 -3.86 -3.86
N PHE A 59 -5.68 -4.32 -3.63
CA PHE A 59 -6.66 -4.63 -4.67
C PHE A 59 -6.09 -5.55 -5.75
N ASP A 60 -5.54 -6.70 -5.33
CA ASP A 60 -4.84 -7.65 -6.20
C ASP A 60 -3.71 -7.01 -7.05
N GLY A 61 -3.02 -6.02 -6.48
CA GLY A 61 -1.91 -5.33 -7.13
C GLY A 61 -2.30 -4.22 -8.11
N ARG A 62 -3.60 -3.88 -8.22
CA ARG A 62 -4.09 -2.72 -8.98
C ARG A 62 -3.73 -1.40 -8.30
N VAL A 63 -3.49 -1.39 -6.99
CA VAL A 63 -2.98 -0.24 -6.26
C VAL A 63 -1.64 -0.59 -5.62
N LEU A 64 -0.64 0.27 -5.81
CA LEU A 64 0.69 0.11 -5.25
C LEU A 64 0.99 1.32 -4.36
N VAL A 65 1.02 1.09 -3.04
CA VAL A 65 1.42 2.13 -2.08
C VAL A 65 2.94 2.09 -1.94
N ILE A 66 3.60 3.15 -2.37
CA ILE A 66 5.07 3.27 -2.41
C ILE A 66 5.65 4.21 -1.35
N ASP A 67 4.79 4.80 -0.52
CA ASP A 67 5.26 5.59 0.62
C ASP A 67 5.70 4.63 1.74
N THR A 68 7.00 4.39 1.77
CA THR A 68 7.63 3.47 2.71
C THR A 68 8.02 4.17 4.01
N GLY A 69 7.76 5.46 4.20
CA GLY A 69 8.24 6.17 5.39
C GLY A 69 9.74 6.43 5.35
N ILE A 70 10.23 7.06 4.28
CA ILE A 70 11.66 7.39 4.11
C ILE A 70 12.18 8.44 5.11
N SER A 71 11.30 9.20 5.73
CA SER A 71 11.65 10.15 6.78
C SER A 71 12.05 9.41 8.07
N ASP A 72 13.00 9.97 8.82
CA ASP A 72 13.43 9.44 10.12
C ASP A 72 12.26 9.25 11.09
N TYR A 73 11.24 10.11 11.00
CA TYR A 73 10.03 10.01 11.83
C TYR A 73 9.26 8.70 11.61
N TYR A 74 9.32 8.13 10.40
CA TYR A 74 8.61 6.91 10.01
C TYR A 74 9.54 5.68 9.90
N GLY A 75 10.78 5.79 10.41
CA GLY A 75 11.74 4.67 10.46
C GLY A 75 12.79 4.65 9.34
N ALA A 76 12.85 5.68 8.50
CA ALA A 76 13.84 5.82 7.42
C ALA A 76 13.91 4.60 6.48
N HIS A 77 12.76 3.98 6.22
CA HIS A 77 12.72 2.75 5.42
C HIS A 77 12.79 3.10 3.93
N ILE A 78 13.93 2.77 3.31
CA ILE A 78 14.15 2.99 1.88
C ILE A 78 13.66 1.77 1.09
N ALA A 79 12.76 2.00 0.15
CA ALA A 79 12.41 1.08 -0.92
C ALA A 79 11.99 1.90 -2.16
N SER A 80 12.05 1.26 -3.32
CA SER A 80 11.58 1.85 -4.57
C SER A 80 10.77 0.84 -5.37
N LEU A 81 9.92 1.39 -6.25
CA LEU A 81 9.18 0.61 -7.22
C LEU A 81 9.93 0.63 -8.55
N LEU A 82 10.16 -0.54 -9.12
CA LEU A 82 10.71 -0.73 -10.46
C LEU A 82 9.63 -1.35 -11.36
N ILE A 83 9.31 -0.66 -12.45
CA ILE A 83 8.38 -1.15 -13.48
C ILE A 83 9.20 -1.33 -14.76
N GLU A 84 9.24 -2.55 -15.28
CA GLU A 84 9.92 -2.90 -16.53
C GLU A 84 8.94 -3.66 -17.42
N GLY A 85 8.34 -2.96 -18.39
CA GLY A 85 7.22 -3.52 -19.16
C GLY A 85 6.04 -3.85 -18.25
N ASP A 86 5.57 -5.09 -18.31
CA ASP A 86 4.43 -5.58 -17.51
C ASP A 86 4.84 -6.10 -16.12
N ASP A 87 6.15 -6.17 -15.85
CA ASP A 87 6.67 -6.71 -14.61
C ASP A 87 6.98 -5.60 -13.62
N VAL A 88 6.55 -5.80 -12.38
CA VAL A 88 6.65 -4.82 -11.30
C VAL A 88 7.34 -5.41 -10.10
N PHE A 89 8.27 -4.65 -9.54
CA PHE A 89 9.15 -5.12 -8.49
C PHE A 89 9.36 -4.08 -7.41
N THR A 90 9.43 -4.57 -6.18
CA THR A 90 9.94 -3.84 -5.04
C THR A 90 11.45 -4.00 -5.02
N VAL A 91 12.16 -2.88 -5.03
CA VAL A 91 13.61 -2.84 -4.84
C VAL A 91 13.89 -2.33 -3.43
N GLN A 92 14.48 -3.19 -2.60
CA GLN A 92 14.75 -2.87 -1.20
C GLN A 92 15.98 -3.65 -0.72
N ALA A 93 16.85 -2.99 0.06
CA ALA A 93 18.09 -3.57 0.58
C ALA A 93 18.96 -4.26 -0.51
N GLY A 94 19.00 -3.71 -1.72
CA GLY A 94 19.76 -4.25 -2.85
C GLY A 94 19.15 -5.50 -3.50
N ARG A 95 17.95 -5.91 -3.08
CA ARG A 95 17.20 -7.02 -3.67
C ARG A 95 16.00 -6.51 -4.48
N ARG A 96 15.61 -7.30 -5.46
CA ARG A 96 14.44 -7.11 -6.31
C ARG A 96 13.46 -8.24 -6.03
N LEU A 97 12.23 -7.90 -5.63
CA LEU A 97 11.17 -8.86 -5.34
C LEU A 97 9.97 -8.54 -6.22
N ALA A 98 9.42 -9.53 -6.92
CA ALA A 98 8.23 -9.33 -7.75
C ALA A 98 7.04 -8.96 -6.87
N VAL A 99 6.31 -7.93 -7.29
CA VAL A 99 5.07 -7.53 -6.63
C VAL A 99 3.96 -8.52 -7.03
N PRO A 100 3.25 -9.13 -6.06
CA PRO A 100 2.18 -10.06 -6.36
C PRO A 100 1.04 -9.38 -7.14
N LYS A 101 0.43 -10.14 -8.04
CA LYS A 101 -0.74 -9.72 -8.86
C LYS A 101 -2.06 -10.27 -8.32
N ASN A 102 -2.02 -10.92 -7.16
CA ASN A 102 -3.16 -11.54 -6.49
C ASN A 102 -2.94 -11.48 -4.97
N SER A 103 -4.01 -11.65 -4.22
CA SER A 103 -3.97 -11.65 -2.76
C SER A 103 -3.36 -12.92 -2.15
N ASP A 104 -3.37 -14.05 -2.87
CA ASP A 104 -2.85 -15.34 -2.38
C ASP A 104 -1.34 -15.31 -2.11
N ASP A 105 -0.59 -14.58 -2.94
CA ASP A 105 0.87 -14.47 -2.86
C ASP A 105 1.33 -13.35 -1.90
N LEU A 106 0.40 -12.59 -1.32
CA LEU A 106 0.69 -11.38 -0.55
C LEU A 106 1.46 -11.67 0.74
N ILE A 107 1.05 -12.67 1.50
CA ILE A 107 1.74 -13.07 2.74
C ILE A 107 3.15 -13.57 2.44
N SER A 108 3.31 -14.38 1.39
CA SER A 108 4.60 -14.91 0.94
C SER A 108 5.55 -13.79 0.51
N TYR A 109 5.03 -12.78 -0.17
CA TYR A 109 5.75 -11.56 -0.53
C TYR A 109 6.24 -10.82 0.72
N PHE A 110 5.37 -10.55 1.69
CA PHE A 110 5.75 -9.83 2.91
C PHE A 110 6.75 -10.60 3.78
N LYS A 111 6.59 -11.92 3.90
CA LYS A 111 7.58 -12.78 4.57
C LYS A 111 8.95 -12.69 3.90
N SER A 112 8.97 -12.76 2.57
CA SER A 112 10.21 -12.62 1.79
C SER A 112 10.89 -11.27 2.09
N VAL A 113 10.13 -10.17 2.15
CA VAL A 113 10.66 -8.85 2.56
C VAL A 113 11.23 -8.89 3.98
N SER A 114 10.51 -9.47 4.93
CA SER A 114 10.93 -9.54 6.33
C SER A 114 12.19 -10.38 6.56
N GLU A 115 12.45 -11.38 5.72
CA GLU A 115 13.67 -12.21 5.78
C GLU A 115 14.96 -11.42 5.52
N PHE A 116 14.93 -10.50 4.55
CA PHE A 116 16.11 -9.69 4.21
C PHE A 116 16.08 -8.28 4.80
N LYS A 117 14.93 -7.84 5.31
CA LYS A 117 14.77 -6.57 6.02
C LYS A 117 13.95 -6.77 7.29
N SER A 118 14.65 -7.17 8.36
CA SER A 118 14.06 -7.52 9.66
C SER A 118 13.70 -6.30 10.53
N ASP A 119 14.15 -5.10 10.18
CA ASP A 119 13.88 -3.83 10.87
C ASP A 119 12.57 -3.17 10.41
N LEU A 120 11.52 -3.96 10.17
CA LEU A 120 10.21 -3.50 9.71
C LEU A 120 9.11 -3.94 10.70
N PRO A 121 8.94 -3.28 11.85
CA PRO A 121 8.01 -3.70 12.89
C PRO A 121 6.55 -3.67 12.43
N ALA A 122 6.15 -2.65 11.67
CA ALA A 122 4.80 -2.55 11.10
C ALA A 122 4.50 -3.72 10.15
N LEU A 123 5.47 -4.11 9.32
CA LEU A 123 5.33 -5.27 8.44
C LEU A 123 5.19 -6.57 9.23
N GLN A 124 5.98 -6.77 10.28
CA GLN A 124 5.90 -7.97 11.13
C GLN A 124 4.54 -8.10 11.81
N GLN A 125 4.01 -7.00 12.34
CA GLN A 125 2.66 -6.96 12.93
C GLN A 125 1.59 -7.26 11.89
N TYR A 126 1.74 -6.72 10.67
CA TYR A 126 0.80 -6.99 9.59
C TYR A 126 0.81 -8.45 9.13
N ILE A 127 2.00 -9.06 8.97
CA ILE A 127 2.12 -10.50 8.68
C ILE A 127 1.44 -11.32 9.77
N TYR A 128 1.69 -11.03 11.04
CA TYR A 128 1.06 -11.72 12.16
C TYR A 128 -0.48 -11.62 12.10
N ALA A 129 -1.02 -10.44 11.79
CA ALA A 129 -2.47 -10.24 11.68
C ALA A 129 -3.09 -11.04 10.52
N LEU A 130 -2.38 -11.17 9.38
CA LEU A 130 -2.83 -11.98 8.24
C LEU A 130 -2.79 -13.49 8.51
N GLU A 131 -1.95 -13.94 9.44
CA GLU A 131 -1.84 -15.35 9.82
C GLU A 131 -2.86 -15.80 10.87
N LEU A 132 -3.61 -14.86 11.47
CA LEU A 132 -4.63 -15.20 12.46
C LEU A 132 -5.79 -16.00 11.81
N PRO A 133 -6.38 -16.97 12.53
CA PRO A 133 -7.55 -17.70 12.04
C PRO A 133 -8.73 -16.77 11.74
N ILE A 134 -9.55 -17.12 10.75
CA ILE A 134 -10.67 -16.28 10.24
C ILE A 134 -11.66 -15.84 11.35
N GLU A 135 -11.81 -16.61 12.42
CA GLU A 135 -12.62 -16.25 13.60
C GLU A 135 -12.06 -15.07 14.42
N GLN A 136 -10.80 -14.70 14.19
CA GLN A 136 -10.08 -13.61 14.86
C GLN A 136 -9.54 -12.57 13.87
N THR A 137 -9.77 -12.74 12.57
CA THR A 137 -9.39 -11.75 11.55
C THR A 137 -10.34 -10.58 11.56
N ILE A 138 -9.79 -9.37 11.49
CA ILE A 138 -10.53 -8.17 11.12
C ILE A 138 -10.87 -8.31 9.62
N PRO A 139 -12.16 -8.24 9.21
CA PRO A 139 -12.51 -8.34 7.80
C PRO A 139 -11.86 -7.17 7.05
N ASP A 140 -11.07 -7.48 6.01
CA ASP A 140 -10.46 -6.50 5.10
C ASP A 140 -9.82 -5.33 5.87
N ALA A 141 -8.84 -5.68 6.71
CA ALA A 141 -8.27 -4.75 7.67
C ALA A 141 -7.49 -3.64 6.94
N ALA A 142 -7.90 -2.40 7.21
CA ALA A 142 -7.15 -1.22 6.81
C ALA A 142 -5.65 -1.37 7.15
N VAL A 143 -4.77 -0.94 6.23
CA VAL A 143 -3.33 -0.94 6.49
C VAL A 143 -3.07 -0.03 7.69
N PRO A 144 -2.44 -0.54 8.77
CA PRO A 144 -2.27 0.21 10.01
C PRO A 144 -1.40 1.45 9.79
N ASP A 145 -1.64 2.49 10.60
CA ASP A 145 -0.82 3.69 10.59
C ASP A 145 0.51 3.42 11.30
N PRO A 146 1.68 3.53 10.64
CA PRO A 146 2.97 3.36 11.30
C PRO A 146 3.29 4.46 12.33
N SER A 147 2.47 5.51 12.42
CA SER A 147 2.61 6.61 13.39
C SER A 147 1.98 6.32 14.77
N LEU A 148 1.32 5.16 14.94
CA LEU A 148 0.62 4.74 16.16
C LEU A 148 1.31 3.58 16.87
#